data_AF-A0A6A6MZV7-F1
#
_entry.id   AF-A0A6A6MZV7-F1
#
_cell.length_a   1.000
_cell.length_b   1.000
_cell.length_c   1.000
_cell.angle_alpha   90.00
_cell.angle_beta   90.00
_cell.angle_gamma   90.00
#
_symmetry.space_group_name_H-M   'P 1'
#
loop_
_entity.id
_entity.type
_entity.pdbx_description
1 polymer ?
#
loop_
_entity_poly.entity_id
_entity_poly.type
_entity_poly.pdbx_seq_one_letter_code
_entity_poly.pdbx_strand_id
1 'polypeptide(L)'
;MALATTLFSAVRDSDLLHKLVAHTKPAMADDDIPADFSRSYFPEGFIFGTATSAYQKNEDEKIGITLFTFWFEPLSNRTIDIEASKTTLDFMFGLWMEPLTNGHYPKRVQNLVGDRLLTFNETETFDYDGNLIGPQFYIFPKGIRSLLNYTKNRYNDAVIYITENVVDNGNNETQPISDALKDQFRIDYYQKHMWKALESLNNDDVKLRGYFAWSYLDNFEWNIGYTSRIGLYYVDYKNNLTRYEKDSAKWFAKLLNNEVSKKSPSLSKITGQVTSGKSRKLGKHYIMRRCRIDLRSIYVSCC
;
A
#
# COMPACT_ATOMS: atom_id res chain seq x y z
N MET A 1 8.42 19.14 68.32
CA MET A 1 9.22 19.04 67.08
C MET A 1 8.41 18.15 66.12
N ALA A 2 7.53 18.70 65.28
CA ALA A 2 7.82 19.33 63.98
C ALA A 2 8.21 18.25 62.93
N LEU A 3 7.58 18.04 61.77
CA LEU A 3 6.79 18.91 60.87
C LEU A 3 5.81 18.10 59.97
N ALA A 4 4.64 18.71 59.70
CA ALA A 4 3.78 18.75 58.49
C ALA A 4 3.47 17.45 57.70
N THR A 5 2.23 17.02 57.43
CA THR A 5 0.89 17.67 57.30
C THR A 5 0.82 18.84 56.30
N THR A 6 0.90 18.50 55.01
CA THR A 6 0.44 19.25 53.80
C THR A 6 0.86 18.35 52.62
N LEU A 7 0.07 17.89 51.66
CA LEU A 7 -1.10 18.42 50.96
C LEU A 7 -2.09 17.27 50.64
N PHE A 8 -3.23 17.25 51.32
CA PHE A 8 -4.47 16.64 50.84
C PHE A 8 -5.55 17.73 50.97
N SER A 9 -5.56 18.67 50.03
CA SER A 9 -6.66 19.58 49.66
C SER A 9 -6.11 20.71 48.81
N ALA A 10 -6.89 21.16 47.82
CA ALA A 10 -6.53 22.01 46.67
C ALA A 10 -5.91 21.18 45.52
N VAL A 11 -6.57 20.92 44.41
CA VAL A 11 -7.47 21.79 43.64
C VAL A 11 -8.57 20.93 42.98
N ARG A 12 -9.82 21.18 43.40
CA ARG A 12 -11.01 20.95 42.55
C ARG A 12 -10.96 22.04 41.48
N ASP A 13 -10.56 21.69 40.27
CA ASP A 13 -10.84 22.54 39.12
C ASP A 13 -11.07 21.64 37.90
N SER A 14 -12.33 21.29 37.68
CA SER A 14 -12.79 20.47 36.55
C SER A 14 -12.62 21.17 35.19
N ASP A 15 -12.20 22.43 35.17
CA ASP A 15 -12.08 23.24 33.95
C ASP A 15 -10.69 23.16 33.29
N LEU A 16 -9.65 22.70 34.00
CA LEU A 16 -8.32 22.52 33.41
C LEU A 16 -8.19 21.20 32.64
N LEU A 17 -8.96 20.18 33.04
CA LEU A 17 -9.07 18.90 32.34
C LEU A 17 -9.90 19.00 31.06
N HIS A 18 -10.81 19.99 30.94
CA HIS A 18 -11.53 20.27 29.70
C HIS A 18 -10.73 21.10 28.68
N LYS A 19 -9.66 21.78 29.09
CA LYS A 19 -8.80 22.57 28.17
C LYS A 19 -7.57 21.82 27.65
N LEU A 20 -7.25 20.65 28.21
CA LEU A 20 -6.14 19.79 27.75
C LEU A 20 -6.58 18.64 26.83
N VAL A 21 -7.87 18.54 26.48
CA VAL A 21 -8.41 17.52 25.54
C VAL A 21 -8.33 17.98 24.07
N ALA A 22 -7.85 19.20 23.80
CA ALA A 22 -7.56 19.64 22.44
C ALA A 22 -6.12 19.25 22.05
N HIS A 23 -5.99 18.15 21.29
CA HIS A 23 -4.88 17.77 20.36
C HIS A 23 -4.22 16.39 20.53
N THR A 24 -4.81 15.43 21.23
CA THR A 24 -4.35 14.04 21.13
C THR A 24 -5.51 13.12 20.77
N LYS A 25 -5.60 12.78 19.48
CA LYS A 25 -6.46 11.69 18.99
C LYS A 25 -5.99 10.38 19.67
N PRO A 26 -6.91 9.54 20.19
CA PRO A 26 -6.54 8.31 20.87
C PRO A 26 -5.87 7.34 19.90
N ALA A 27 -4.88 6.59 20.39
CA ALA A 27 -4.31 5.46 19.67
C ALA A 27 -5.42 4.42 19.40
N MET A 28 -5.77 4.21 18.13
CA MET A 28 -6.89 3.34 17.72
C MET A 28 -6.41 1.90 17.48
N ALA A 29 -7.19 0.92 17.94
CA ALA A 29 -6.91 -0.51 17.78
C ALA A 29 -7.23 -1.01 16.35
N ASP A 30 -6.75 -2.22 16.02
CA ASP A 30 -6.68 -2.79 14.66
C ASP A 30 -8.00 -2.89 13.87
N ASP A 31 -9.15 -2.85 14.53
CA ASP A 31 -10.47 -3.09 13.92
C ASP A 31 -11.49 -1.94 14.11
N ASP A 32 -11.09 -0.80 14.69
CA ASP A 32 -11.99 0.31 14.99
C ASP A 32 -12.05 1.36 13.87
N ILE A 33 -12.24 0.93 12.62
CA ILE A 33 -12.43 1.87 11.50
C ILE A 33 -13.78 2.58 11.71
N PRO A 34 -13.81 3.92 11.84
CA PRO A 34 -15.06 4.65 12.06
C PRO A 34 -16.05 4.44 10.90
N ALA A 35 -17.34 4.35 11.23
CA ALA A 35 -18.39 4.16 10.24
C ALA A 35 -18.48 5.31 9.22
N ASP A 36 -18.00 6.50 9.60
CA ASP A 36 -17.89 7.71 8.77
C ASP A 36 -16.49 7.91 8.17
N PHE A 37 -15.68 6.85 8.08
CA PHE A 37 -14.38 6.89 7.44
C PHE A 37 -14.48 7.43 6.01
N SER A 38 -13.84 8.58 5.77
CA SER A 38 -14.00 9.41 4.60
C SER A 38 -12.75 10.25 4.31
N ARG A 39 -12.75 10.99 3.19
CA ARG A 39 -11.67 11.90 2.80
C ARG A 39 -11.27 12.91 3.89
N SER A 40 -12.21 13.28 4.76
CA SER A 40 -11.99 14.19 5.91
C SER A 40 -10.94 13.69 6.91
N TYR A 41 -10.66 12.39 6.95
CA TYR A 41 -9.62 11.82 7.81
C TYR A 41 -8.20 12.09 7.31
N PHE A 42 -8.05 12.45 6.04
CA PHE A 42 -6.77 12.70 5.39
C PHE A 42 -6.46 14.20 5.34
N PRO A 43 -5.18 14.60 5.41
CA PRO A 43 -4.81 16.01 5.39
C PRO A 43 -5.25 16.70 4.09
N GLU A 44 -5.35 18.02 4.15
CA GLU A 44 -5.53 18.85 2.97
C GLU A 44 -4.40 18.60 1.96
N GLY A 45 -4.72 18.58 0.67
CA GLY A 45 -3.76 18.28 -0.39
C GLY A 45 -3.34 16.81 -0.52
N PHE A 46 -3.83 15.90 0.34
CA PHE A 46 -3.64 14.46 0.13
C PHE A 46 -4.31 14.00 -1.18
N ILE A 47 -3.53 13.32 -2.02
CA ILE A 47 -3.94 12.94 -3.38
C ILE A 47 -4.57 11.55 -3.35
N PHE A 48 -5.78 11.46 -3.90
CA PHE A 48 -6.41 10.17 -4.19
C PHE A 48 -6.48 9.98 -5.69
N GLY A 49 -6.35 8.74 -6.13
CA GLY A 49 -6.56 8.40 -7.51
C GLY A 49 -6.81 6.93 -7.72
N THR A 50 -6.97 6.57 -8.98
CA THR A 50 -6.87 5.20 -9.45
C THR A 50 -5.64 5.14 -10.33
N ALA A 51 -4.81 4.13 -10.13
CA ALA A 51 -3.68 3.94 -11.01
C ALA A 51 -4.17 3.36 -12.34
N THR A 52 -3.76 4.03 -13.42
CA THR A 52 -3.92 3.57 -14.81
C THR A 52 -2.56 3.59 -15.47
N SER A 53 -2.26 2.58 -16.27
CA SER A 53 -1.01 2.46 -17.02
C SER A 53 -0.94 3.49 -18.16
N ALA A 54 -0.62 4.75 -17.84
CA ALA A 54 -0.17 5.75 -18.82
C ALA A 54 0.53 6.92 -18.11
N TYR A 55 1.77 7.21 -18.50
CA TYR A 55 2.44 8.48 -18.17
C TYR A 55 2.52 9.36 -19.43
N GLN A 56 2.18 10.64 -19.30
CA GLN A 56 2.45 11.69 -20.27
C GLN A 56 3.22 12.80 -19.55
N LYS A 57 4.32 13.25 -20.14
CA LYS A 57 5.27 14.20 -19.53
C LYS A 57 4.85 15.65 -19.80
N ASN A 58 4.84 16.47 -18.75
CA ASN A 58 4.98 17.94 -18.84
C ASN A 58 6.27 18.42 -18.16
N GLU A 59 6.76 19.60 -18.54
CA GLU A 59 8.11 20.08 -18.23
C GLU A 59 8.36 20.46 -16.76
N ASP A 60 7.30 20.60 -15.95
CA ASP A 60 7.34 20.96 -14.51
C ASP A 60 6.97 19.81 -13.55
N GLU A 61 6.96 18.56 -14.02
CA GLU A 61 6.48 17.41 -13.25
C GLU A 61 7.57 16.70 -12.44
N LYS A 62 7.18 16.17 -11.27
CA LYS A 62 8.03 15.27 -10.47
C LYS A 62 8.03 13.88 -11.07
N ILE A 63 9.22 13.30 -11.22
CA ILE A 63 9.41 11.94 -11.72
C ILE A 63 9.99 11.09 -10.58
N GLY A 64 9.34 9.96 -10.30
CA GLY A 64 9.86 8.92 -9.42
C GLY A 64 9.72 7.53 -10.03
N ILE A 65 9.97 6.52 -9.19
CA ILE A 65 9.87 5.11 -9.54
C ILE A 65 8.89 4.42 -8.60
N THR A 66 8.00 3.58 -9.14
CA THR A 66 7.15 2.67 -8.38
C THR A 66 7.89 1.37 -8.12
N LEU A 67 8.04 1.01 -6.85
CA LEU A 67 8.63 -0.25 -6.42
C LEU A 67 7.54 -1.18 -5.89
N PHE A 68 7.39 -2.32 -6.54
CA PHE A 68 6.54 -3.41 -6.07
C PHE A 68 7.18 -4.13 -4.90
N THR A 69 6.46 -4.25 -3.79
CA THR A 69 6.97 -4.93 -2.61
C THR A 69 5.87 -5.50 -1.71
N PHE A 70 6.29 -6.39 -0.82
CA PHE A 70 5.49 -6.91 0.28
C PHE A 70 6.16 -6.58 1.61
N TRP A 71 5.36 -6.60 2.66
CA TRP A 71 5.90 -6.73 4.00
C TRP A 71 6.16 -8.20 4.35
N PHE A 72 7.31 -8.47 4.95
CA PHE A 72 7.72 -9.80 5.37
C PHE A 72 7.81 -9.86 6.90
N GLU A 73 6.80 -10.43 7.55
CA GLU A 73 6.87 -10.76 8.98
C GLU A 73 7.73 -12.02 9.19
N PRO A 74 8.58 -12.07 10.23
CA PRO A 74 9.28 -13.30 10.58
C PRO A 74 8.29 -14.36 11.08
N LEU A 75 8.55 -15.62 10.72
CA LEU A 75 7.72 -16.76 11.15
C LEU A 75 7.71 -16.93 12.69
N SER A 76 8.82 -16.59 13.36
CA SER A 76 8.95 -16.67 14.81
C SER A 76 10.00 -15.68 15.32
N ASN A 77 10.15 -15.59 16.65
CA ASN A 77 11.18 -14.77 17.30
C ASN A 77 12.61 -15.37 17.19
N ARG A 78 12.80 -16.46 16.45
CA ARG A 78 14.13 -17.02 16.21
C ARG A 78 14.92 -16.07 15.32
N THR A 79 16.19 -15.86 15.66
CA THR A 79 17.11 -15.01 14.88
C THR A 79 17.13 -15.37 13.40
N ILE A 80 17.07 -16.66 13.06
CA ILE A 80 17.08 -17.11 11.66
C ILE A 80 15.85 -16.64 10.88
N ASP A 81 14.67 -16.61 11.49
CA ASP A 81 13.43 -16.20 10.84
C ASP A 81 13.37 -14.68 10.69
N ILE A 82 13.88 -13.94 11.68
CA ILE A 82 14.06 -12.48 11.63
C ILE A 82 15.05 -12.08 10.55
N GLU A 83 16.19 -12.77 10.46
CA GLU A 83 17.18 -12.48 9.43
C GLU A 83 16.68 -12.89 8.04
N ALA A 84 15.90 -13.98 7.93
CA ALA A 84 15.26 -14.36 6.68
C ALA A 84 14.25 -13.32 6.19
N SER A 85 13.41 -12.76 7.07
CA SER A 85 12.44 -11.72 6.67
C SER A 85 13.14 -10.45 6.19
N LYS A 86 14.19 -9.99 6.90
CA LYS A 86 15.05 -8.87 6.47
C LYS A 86 15.74 -9.17 5.14
N THR A 87 16.25 -10.38 4.96
CA THR A 87 16.89 -10.79 3.70
C THR A 87 15.92 -10.67 2.55
N THR A 88 14.71 -11.20 2.69
CA THR A 88 13.70 -11.13 1.62
C THR A 88 13.34 -9.68 1.29
N LEU A 89 13.19 -8.82 2.30
CA LEU A 89 12.95 -7.39 2.09
C LEU A 89 14.13 -6.69 1.40
N ASP A 90 15.38 -7.02 1.77
CA ASP A 90 16.59 -6.53 1.10
C ASP A 90 16.59 -6.92 -0.39
N PHE A 91 16.17 -8.14 -0.74
CA PHE A 91 16.14 -8.60 -2.14
C PHE A 91 14.97 -8.04 -2.94
N MET A 92 13.82 -7.79 -2.31
CA MET A 92 12.62 -7.34 -3.02
C MET A 92 12.52 -5.81 -3.11
N PHE A 93 12.88 -5.11 -2.03
CA PHE A 93 12.77 -3.66 -1.92
C PHE A 93 14.13 -2.98 -1.83
N GLY A 94 15.00 -3.46 -0.94
CA GLY A 94 16.33 -2.88 -0.70
C GLY A 94 17.25 -2.91 -1.93
N LEU A 95 17.08 -3.90 -2.81
CA LEU A 95 17.83 -4.05 -4.05
C LEU A 95 17.74 -2.79 -4.92
N TRP A 96 16.58 -2.13 -4.89
CA TRP A 96 16.32 -0.89 -5.63
C TRP A 96 16.48 0.34 -4.75
N MET A 97 15.98 0.30 -3.51
CA MET A 97 15.99 1.46 -2.61
C MET A 97 17.36 1.84 -2.07
N GLU A 98 18.21 0.86 -1.73
CA GLU A 98 19.52 1.15 -1.14
C GLU A 98 20.44 1.89 -2.13
N PRO A 99 20.55 1.49 -3.40
CA PRO A 99 21.32 2.26 -4.38
C PRO A 99 20.80 3.67 -4.60
N LEU A 100 19.47 3.84 -4.66
CA LEU A 100 18.83 5.14 -4.86
C LEU A 100 19.09 6.10 -3.68
N THR A 101 19.26 5.55 -2.48
CA THR A 101 19.44 6.35 -1.26
C THR A 101 20.91 6.54 -0.89
N ASN A 102 21.70 5.48 -0.94
CA ASN A 102 23.05 5.39 -0.38
C ASN A 102 24.13 5.12 -1.44
N GLY A 103 23.76 4.93 -2.71
CA GLY A 103 24.72 4.70 -3.81
C GLY A 103 25.32 3.30 -3.85
N HIS A 104 24.82 2.35 -3.07
CA HIS A 104 25.26 0.95 -3.08
C HIS A 104 24.12 -0.02 -2.78
N TYR A 105 24.25 -1.28 -3.21
CA TYR A 105 23.30 -2.34 -2.87
C TYR A 105 23.34 -2.67 -1.36
N PRO A 106 22.31 -3.33 -0.80
CA PRO A 106 22.36 -3.80 0.58
C PRO A 106 23.54 -4.74 0.81
N LYS A 107 24.26 -4.60 1.93
CA LYS A 107 25.46 -5.42 2.19
C LYS A 107 25.17 -6.92 2.16
N ARG A 108 23.99 -7.32 2.61
CA ARG A 108 23.54 -8.70 2.57
C ARG A 108 23.38 -9.24 1.14
N VAL A 109 22.79 -8.43 0.25
CA VAL A 109 22.68 -8.75 -1.18
C VAL A 109 24.07 -8.87 -1.79
N GLN A 110 24.98 -7.93 -1.51
CA GLN A 110 26.38 -8.01 -1.97
C GLN A 110 27.05 -9.32 -1.52
N ASN A 111 26.92 -9.68 -0.25
CA ASN A 111 27.54 -10.89 0.31
C ASN A 111 26.95 -12.19 -0.27
N LEU A 112 25.64 -12.23 -0.54
CA LEU A 112 24.96 -13.44 -1.02
C LEU A 112 25.03 -13.61 -2.54
N VAL A 113 25.03 -12.51 -3.28
CA VAL A 113 25.08 -12.54 -4.75
C VAL A 113 26.53 -12.60 -5.24
N GLY A 114 27.46 -11.96 -4.53
CA GLY A 114 28.88 -11.89 -4.86
C GLY A 114 29.10 -11.23 -6.22
N ASP A 115 30.01 -11.80 -7.01
CA ASP A 115 30.48 -11.24 -8.29
C ASP A 115 29.40 -11.19 -9.39
N ARG A 116 28.24 -11.80 -9.17
CA ARG A 116 27.08 -11.68 -10.08
C ARG A 116 26.35 -10.34 -9.93
N LEU A 117 26.60 -9.60 -8.85
CA LEU A 117 25.97 -8.32 -8.60
C LEU A 117 26.70 -7.26 -9.43
N LEU A 118 25.95 -6.51 -10.23
CA LEU A 118 26.51 -5.42 -11.00
C LEU A 118 27.18 -4.41 -10.05
N THR A 119 28.31 -3.87 -10.46
CA THR A 119 28.97 -2.78 -9.73
C THR A 119 28.53 -1.46 -10.33
N PHE A 120 28.31 -0.45 -9.49
CA PHE A 120 27.97 0.89 -9.96
C PHE A 120 29.22 1.56 -10.54
N ASN A 121 29.61 1.20 -11.77
CA ASN A 121 30.48 2.02 -12.59
C ASN A 121 29.59 2.94 -13.44
N GLU A 122 29.96 4.22 -13.57
CA GLU A 122 29.06 5.33 -13.96
C GLU A 122 28.39 5.27 -15.36
N THR A 123 28.55 4.21 -16.15
CA THR A 123 28.06 4.21 -17.53
C THR A 123 27.70 2.83 -18.07
N GLU A 124 26.67 2.14 -17.56
CA GLU A 124 26.14 0.98 -18.28
C GLU A 124 24.60 0.88 -18.21
N THR A 125 24.01 0.54 -19.36
CA THR A 125 22.60 0.19 -19.56
C THR A 125 22.54 -1.28 -19.94
N PHE A 126 21.71 -2.09 -19.26
CA PHE A 126 21.59 -3.53 -19.52
C PHE A 126 20.16 -4.03 -19.68
N ASP A 127 20.06 -5.14 -20.41
CA ASP A 127 18.89 -5.95 -20.77
C ASP A 127 18.67 -7.08 -19.74
N TYR A 128 17.44 -7.59 -19.58
CA TYR A 128 17.08 -8.62 -18.59
C TYR A 128 16.32 -9.80 -19.20
N ASP A 129 16.92 -10.98 -19.11
CA ASP A 129 16.27 -12.27 -19.42
C ASP A 129 15.33 -12.71 -18.28
N GLY A 130 14.04 -12.48 -18.50
CA GLY A 130 12.94 -12.72 -17.58
C GLY A 130 12.74 -14.17 -17.11
N ASN A 131 13.09 -14.44 -15.85
CA ASN A 131 12.61 -15.60 -15.10
C ASN A 131 11.66 -15.18 -13.99
N LEU A 132 10.43 -15.70 -14.05
CA LEU A 132 9.34 -15.41 -13.12
C LEU A 132 9.39 -16.35 -11.91
N ILE A 133 9.35 -15.78 -10.70
CA ILE A 133 9.04 -16.49 -9.45
C ILE A 133 7.91 -15.68 -8.78
N GLY A 134 6.71 -16.26 -8.70
CA GLY A 134 5.55 -15.63 -8.06
C GLY A 134 5.07 -16.47 -6.87
N PRO A 135 5.12 -15.95 -5.63
CA PRO A 135 4.48 -16.59 -4.49
C PRO A 135 2.96 -16.34 -4.47
N GLN A 136 2.23 -17.13 -3.68
CA GLN A 136 0.83 -16.86 -3.33
C GLN A 136 0.77 -15.78 -2.24
N PHE A 137 -0.22 -14.89 -2.32
CA PHE A 137 -0.29 -13.67 -1.50
C PHE A 137 -1.38 -13.77 -0.42
N TYR A 138 -1.10 -13.18 0.76
CA TYR A 138 -2.05 -13.07 1.86
C TYR A 138 -2.39 -11.60 2.10
N ILE A 139 -3.68 -11.31 2.31
CA ILE A 139 -4.15 -9.97 2.66
C ILE A 139 -3.70 -9.64 4.09
N PHE A 140 -2.81 -8.67 4.25
CA PHE A 140 -2.24 -8.30 5.55
C PHE A 140 -2.15 -6.77 5.70
N PRO A 141 -3.23 -6.09 6.14
CA PRO A 141 -3.27 -4.63 6.22
C PRO A 141 -2.16 -4.02 7.09
N LYS A 142 -1.73 -4.69 8.17
CA LYS A 142 -0.62 -4.23 8.99
C LYS A 142 0.69 -4.10 8.22
N GLY A 143 0.86 -4.93 7.18
CA GLY A 143 2.03 -4.91 6.31
C GLY A 143 2.24 -3.55 5.64
N ILE A 144 1.17 -2.86 5.24
CA ILE A 144 1.31 -1.53 4.62
C ILE A 144 1.87 -0.50 5.60
N ARG A 145 1.40 -0.51 6.86
CA ARG A 145 1.90 0.37 7.92
C ARG A 145 3.36 0.07 8.24
N SER A 146 3.69 -1.21 8.41
CA SER A 146 5.06 -1.64 8.68
C SER A 146 6.02 -1.24 7.56
N LEU A 147 5.61 -1.40 6.30
CA LEU A 147 6.42 -1.02 5.15
C LEU A 147 6.60 0.50 5.01
N LEU A 148 5.55 1.29 5.23
CA LEU A 148 5.63 2.75 5.24
C LEU A 148 6.60 3.25 6.31
N ASN A 149 6.47 2.72 7.54
CA ASN A 149 7.32 3.08 8.67
C ASN A 149 8.77 2.62 8.44
N TYR A 150 8.96 1.40 7.92
CA TYR A 150 10.27 0.89 7.53
C TYR A 150 10.93 1.82 6.50
N THR A 151 10.20 2.20 5.46
CA THR A 151 10.69 3.07 4.40
C THR A 151 11.13 4.42 4.95
N LYS A 152 10.29 5.04 5.78
CA LYS A 152 10.60 6.30 6.48
C LYS A 152 11.90 6.20 7.29
N ASN A 153 12.01 5.18 8.14
CA ASN A 153 13.13 5.02 9.08
C ASN A 153 14.44 4.61 8.40
N ARG A 154 14.36 3.91 7.27
CA ARG A 154 15.51 3.35 6.54
C ARG A 154 16.05 4.29 5.47
N TYR A 155 15.18 5.06 4.81
CA TYR A 155 15.50 5.81 3.59
C TYR A 155 15.20 7.31 3.71
N ASN A 156 15.90 7.96 4.65
CA ASN A 156 15.97 9.42 4.79
C ASN A 156 14.61 10.14 4.91
N ASP A 157 13.60 9.48 5.47
CA ASP A 157 12.27 10.08 5.69
C ASP A 157 11.72 10.77 4.42
N ALA A 158 11.80 10.04 3.30
CA ALA A 158 11.34 10.49 2.00
C ALA A 158 9.81 10.68 1.95
N VAL A 159 9.35 11.48 0.99
CA VAL A 159 7.91 11.62 0.71
C VAL A 159 7.42 10.34 0.03
N ILE A 160 6.29 9.79 0.48
CA ILE A 160 5.76 8.51 -0.03
C ILE A 160 4.43 8.70 -0.74
N TYR A 161 4.24 8.00 -1.86
CA TYR A 161 2.95 7.77 -2.51
C TYR A 161 2.70 6.26 -2.61
N ILE A 162 1.51 5.79 -2.21
CA ILE A 162 1.08 4.43 -2.51
C ILE A 162 0.48 4.45 -3.91
N THR A 163 1.23 4.01 -4.91
CA THR A 163 0.81 4.08 -6.33
C THR A 163 -0.06 2.94 -6.77
N GLU A 164 0.01 1.81 -6.08
CA GLU A 164 -0.87 0.69 -6.35
C GLU A 164 -1.17 0.00 -5.03
N ASN A 165 -2.44 -0.30 -4.80
CA ASN A 165 -2.88 -1.22 -3.78
C ASN A 165 -4.12 -1.96 -4.29
N VAL A 166 -4.14 -3.28 -4.18
CA VAL A 166 -5.11 -4.11 -4.91
C VAL A 166 -5.47 -5.37 -4.16
N VAL A 167 -6.74 -5.75 -4.27
CA VAL A 167 -7.20 -7.11 -4.02
C VAL A 167 -7.90 -7.66 -5.25
N ASP A 168 -7.57 -8.89 -5.56
CA ASP A 168 -8.04 -9.59 -6.73
C ASP A 168 -9.27 -10.45 -6.41
N ASN A 169 -9.99 -10.84 -7.46
CA ASN A 169 -11.08 -11.80 -7.35
C ASN A 169 -11.08 -12.66 -8.60
N GLY A 170 -11.26 -13.97 -8.41
CA GLY A 170 -11.32 -14.91 -9.51
C GLY A 170 -12.43 -14.51 -10.50
N ASN A 171 -12.10 -14.51 -11.78
CA ASN A 171 -13.09 -14.31 -12.82
C ASN A 171 -13.94 -15.58 -12.96
N ASN A 172 -15.20 -15.49 -12.53
CA ASN A 172 -16.19 -16.53 -12.79
C ASN A 172 -17.10 -16.08 -13.96
N GLU A 173 -16.87 -16.62 -15.15
CA GLU A 173 -17.63 -16.24 -16.35
C GLU A 173 -19.08 -16.72 -16.34
N THR A 174 -19.45 -17.66 -15.47
CA THR A 174 -20.83 -18.14 -15.35
C THR A 174 -21.65 -17.33 -14.35
N GLN A 175 -21.01 -16.47 -13.55
CA GLN A 175 -21.72 -15.65 -12.56
C GLN A 175 -22.48 -14.51 -13.25
N PRO A 176 -23.71 -14.18 -12.79
CA PRO A 176 -24.41 -13.00 -13.27
C PRO A 176 -23.60 -11.73 -12.99
N ILE A 177 -23.59 -10.77 -13.93
CA ILE A 177 -22.89 -9.49 -13.75
C ILE A 177 -23.38 -8.80 -12.47
N SER A 178 -24.69 -8.82 -12.19
CA SER A 178 -25.26 -8.23 -10.97
C SER A 178 -24.66 -8.74 -9.66
N ASP A 179 -24.14 -9.97 -9.65
CA ASP A 179 -23.44 -10.52 -8.49
C ASP A 179 -21.94 -10.22 -8.54
N ALA A 180 -21.34 -10.20 -9.73
CA ALA A 180 -19.95 -9.77 -9.93
C ALA A 180 -19.68 -8.32 -9.49
N LEU A 181 -20.71 -7.46 -9.50
CA LEU A 181 -20.62 -6.07 -9.04
C LEU A 181 -20.59 -5.94 -7.51
N LYS A 182 -21.01 -6.97 -6.76
CA LYS A 182 -21.10 -6.96 -5.29
C LYS A 182 -19.77 -7.37 -4.65
N ASP A 183 -18.77 -6.50 -4.73
CA ASP A 183 -17.41 -6.76 -4.30
C ASP A 183 -17.07 -6.20 -2.91
N GLN A 184 -17.90 -6.49 -1.92
CA GLN A 184 -17.76 -5.95 -0.56
C GLN A 184 -16.40 -6.26 0.10
N PHE A 185 -15.78 -7.40 -0.26
CA PHE A 185 -14.43 -7.74 0.20
C PHE A 185 -13.38 -6.70 -0.25
N ARG A 186 -13.56 -6.08 -1.41
CA ARG A 186 -12.66 -5.04 -1.94
C ARG A 186 -12.81 -3.73 -1.17
N ILE A 187 -14.04 -3.40 -0.78
CA ILE A 187 -14.30 -2.27 0.12
C ILE A 187 -13.60 -2.48 1.46
N ASP A 188 -13.79 -3.65 2.09
CA ASP A 188 -13.14 -3.99 3.36
C ASP A 188 -11.61 -3.95 3.26
N TYR A 189 -11.05 -4.49 2.17
CA TYR A 189 -9.62 -4.40 1.88
C TYR A 189 -9.15 -2.94 1.83
N TYR A 190 -9.76 -2.09 1.01
CA TYR A 190 -9.35 -0.70 0.87
C TYR A 190 -9.50 0.08 2.18
N GLN A 191 -10.61 -0.10 2.90
CA GLN A 191 -10.83 0.51 4.21
C GLN A 191 -9.69 0.17 5.18
N LYS A 192 -9.37 -1.12 5.33
CA LYS A 192 -8.32 -1.58 6.25
C LYS A 192 -6.93 -1.08 5.86
N HIS A 193 -6.57 -1.12 4.58
CA HIS A 193 -5.25 -0.66 4.13
C HIS A 193 -5.11 0.85 4.23
N MET A 194 -6.12 1.62 3.83
CA MET A 194 -6.14 3.07 3.99
C MET A 194 -6.08 3.48 5.47
N TRP A 195 -6.79 2.77 6.35
CA TRP A 195 -6.75 3.02 7.78
C TRP A 195 -5.35 2.82 8.36
N LYS A 196 -4.68 1.71 7.98
CA LYS A 196 -3.30 1.44 8.38
C LYS A 196 -2.29 2.43 7.81
N ALA A 197 -2.49 2.88 6.57
CA ALA A 197 -1.68 3.96 5.98
C ALA A 197 -1.90 5.30 6.72
N LEU A 198 -3.12 5.56 7.18
CA LEU A 198 -3.44 6.73 7.97
C LEU A 198 -2.83 6.68 9.38
N GLU A 199 -2.76 5.50 10.01
CA GLU A 199 -2.03 5.31 11.26
C GLU A 199 -0.54 5.66 11.07
N SER A 200 0.11 5.21 9.98
CA SER A 200 1.48 5.63 9.65
C SER A 200 1.61 7.16 9.53
N LEU A 201 0.64 7.81 8.88
CA LEU A 201 0.65 9.26 8.68
C LEU A 201 0.49 10.02 10.01
N ASN A 202 -0.47 9.61 10.84
CA ASN A 202 -0.88 10.36 12.03
C ASN A 202 -0.08 10.01 13.30
N ASN A 203 0.35 8.75 13.45
CA ASN A 203 0.95 8.26 14.69
C ASN A 203 2.45 8.03 14.55
N ASP A 204 2.94 7.81 13.32
CA ASP A 204 4.33 7.48 13.05
C ASP A 204 5.04 8.53 12.18
N ASP A 205 4.41 9.69 11.94
CA ASP A 205 4.91 10.84 11.16
C ASP A 205 5.46 10.48 9.77
N VAL A 206 4.88 9.47 9.09
CA VAL A 206 5.26 9.15 7.71
C VAL A 206 4.78 10.25 6.78
N LYS A 207 5.66 10.77 5.91
CA LYS A 207 5.34 11.77 4.87
C LYS A 207 4.56 11.17 3.68
N LEU A 208 3.43 10.51 3.97
CA LEU A 208 2.54 9.94 2.97
C LEU A 208 1.67 11.06 2.34
N ARG A 209 1.66 11.15 1.01
CA ARG A 209 1.00 12.25 0.27
C ARG A 209 -0.07 11.79 -0.71
N GLY A 210 -0.14 10.51 -1.03
CA GLY A 210 -1.23 10.02 -1.84
C GLY A 210 -1.42 8.51 -1.82
N TYR A 211 -2.59 8.12 -2.28
CA TYR A 211 -3.05 6.74 -2.33
C TYR A 211 -3.80 6.50 -3.65
N PHE A 212 -3.37 5.49 -4.39
CA PHE A 212 -3.92 5.14 -5.68
C PHE A 212 -4.41 3.69 -5.66
N ALA A 213 -5.72 3.52 -5.83
CA ALA A 213 -6.35 2.21 -5.92
C ALA A 213 -5.98 1.56 -7.26
N TRP A 214 -5.47 0.33 -7.21
CA TRP A 214 -5.26 -0.48 -8.40
C TRP A 214 -6.41 -1.48 -8.53
N SER A 215 -7.25 -1.41 -9.56
CA SER A 215 -7.16 -0.55 -10.74
C SER A 215 -8.50 0.11 -11.07
N TYR A 216 -8.48 1.07 -12.01
CA TYR A 216 -9.71 1.71 -12.47
C TYR A 216 -10.64 0.70 -13.15
N LEU A 217 -10.12 -0.16 -14.04
CA LEU A 217 -10.88 -1.14 -14.81
C LEU A 217 -10.34 -2.55 -14.58
N ASP A 218 -11.23 -3.54 -14.61
CA ASP A 218 -10.78 -4.91 -14.89
C ASP A 218 -9.96 -4.89 -16.19
N ASN A 219 -8.77 -5.48 -16.13
CA ASN A 219 -7.82 -5.45 -17.23
C ASN A 219 -7.07 -6.79 -17.35
N PHE A 220 -6.02 -6.81 -18.16
CA PHE A 220 -5.20 -7.99 -18.41
C PHE A 220 -4.12 -8.12 -17.33
N GLU A 221 -4.29 -9.06 -16.41
CA GLU A 221 -3.35 -9.31 -15.30
C GLU A 221 -2.21 -10.23 -15.73
N TRP A 222 -1.41 -9.73 -16.68
CA TRP A 222 -0.13 -10.31 -17.07
C TRP A 222 -0.16 -11.83 -17.29
N ASN A 223 0.41 -12.57 -16.35
CA ASN A 223 0.65 -14.00 -16.43
C ASN A 223 -0.60 -14.85 -16.10
N ILE A 224 -1.63 -14.24 -15.54
CA ILE A 224 -2.95 -14.86 -15.31
C ILE A 224 -4.01 -14.31 -16.29
N GLY A 225 -3.65 -13.36 -17.15
CA GLY A 225 -4.52 -12.82 -18.18
C GLY A 225 -5.82 -12.26 -17.61
N TYR A 226 -6.96 -12.61 -18.21
CA TYR A 226 -8.28 -12.14 -17.78
C TYR A 226 -8.95 -13.02 -16.71
N THR A 227 -8.21 -13.94 -16.07
CA THR A 227 -8.78 -14.81 -15.04
C THR A 227 -8.91 -14.15 -13.67
N SER A 228 -8.40 -12.93 -13.50
CA SER A 228 -8.58 -12.14 -12.28
C SER A 228 -9.21 -10.77 -12.58
N ARG A 229 -9.99 -10.29 -11.62
CA ARG A 229 -10.86 -9.11 -11.70
C ARG A 229 -10.50 -8.16 -10.57
N ILE A 230 -9.61 -7.22 -10.84
CA ILE A 230 -9.09 -6.30 -9.83
C ILE A 230 -9.69 -4.89 -9.86
N GLY A 231 -10.41 -4.54 -10.92
CA GLY A 231 -10.81 -3.16 -11.15
C GLY A 231 -11.97 -2.70 -10.27
N LEU A 232 -12.08 -1.39 -10.06
CA LEU A 232 -13.28 -0.76 -9.50
C LEU A 232 -14.48 -0.85 -10.45
N TYR A 233 -14.23 -0.89 -11.76
CA TYR A 233 -15.25 -1.13 -12.78
C TYR A 233 -15.10 -2.52 -13.39
N TYR A 234 -16.22 -3.23 -13.46
CA TYR A 234 -16.32 -4.49 -14.18
C TYR A 234 -16.28 -4.22 -15.69
N VAL A 235 -15.49 -5.00 -16.44
CA VAL A 235 -15.45 -4.93 -17.90
C VAL A 235 -16.03 -6.20 -18.49
N ASP A 236 -17.12 -6.07 -19.25
CA ASP A 236 -17.69 -7.20 -19.98
C ASP A 236 -16.89 -7.46 -21.26
N TYR A 237 -15.95 -8.40 -21.18
CA TYR A 237 -15.09 -8.79 -22.29
C TYR A 237 -15.86 -9.38 -23.49
N LYS A 238 -17.10 -9.86 -23.29
CA LYS A 238 -17.94 -10.47 -24.35
C LYS A 238 -18.91 -9.47 -24.96
N ASN A 239 -19.24 -8.40 -24.26
CA ASN A 239 -20.19 -7.37 -24.71
C ASN A 239 -19.49 -6.02 -24.96
N ASN A 240 -18.67 -5.96 -26.02
CA ASN A 240 -18.01 -4.73 -26.49
C ASN A 240 -17.23 -3.97 -25.40
N LEU A 241 -16.64 -4.69 -24.44
CA LEU A 241 -15.96 -4.10 -23.29
C LEU A 241 -16.87 -3.15 -22.51
N THR A 242 -18.16 -3.42 -22.35
CA THR A 242 -19.06 -2.53 -21.60
C THR A 242 -18.61 -2.45 -20.14
N ARG A 243 -18.60 -1.23 -19.56
CA ARG A 243 -18.15 -0.98 -18.19
C ARG A 243 -19.35 -0.90 -17.24
N TYR A 244 -19.25 -1.58 -16.12
CA TYR A 244 -20.27 -1.55 -15.06
C TYR A 244 -19.60 -1.18 -13.73
N GLU A 245 -20.20 -0.22 -13.03
CA GLU A 245 -19.71 0.25 -11.73
C GLU A 245 -19.92 -0.82 -10.65
N LYS A 246 -18.85 -1.25 -9.97
CA LYS A 246 -18.94 -2.15 -8.82
C LYS A 246 -19.29 -1.38 -7.55
N ASP A 247 -19.69 -2.08 -6.49
CA ASP A 247 -20.00 -1.46 -5.21
C ASP A 247 -18.77 -0.76 -4.59
N SER A 248 -17.56 -1.31 -4.83
CA SER A 248 -16.31 -0.65 -4.45
C SER A 248 -16.08 0.70 -5.12
N ALA A 249 -16.45 0.87 -6.40
CA ALA A 249 -16.37 2.16 -7.09
C ALA A 249 -17.31 3.19 -6.45
N LYS A 250 -18.57 2.80 -6.19
CA LYS A 250 -19.56 3.66 -5.52
C LYS A 250 -19.09 4.07 -4.14
N TRP A 251 -18.55 3.11 -3.38
CA TRP A 251 -18.01 3.37 -2.05
C TRP A 251 -16.81 4.33 -2.11
N PHE A 252 -15.88 4.13 -3.05
CA PHE A 252 -14.69 4.98 -3.21
C PHE A 252 -15.11 6.42 -3.56
N ALA A 253 -16.08 6.59 -4.47
CA ALA A 253 -16.64 7.90 -4.79
C ALA A 253 -17.25 8.60 -3.56
N LYS A 254 -18.04 7.87 -2.75
CA LYS A 254 -18.60 8.39 -1.49
C LYS A 254 -17.51 8.75 -0.48
N LEU A 255 -16.45 7.95 -0.37
CA LEU A 255 -15.30 8.25 0.49
C LEU A 255 -14.67 9.59 0.10
N LEU A 256 -14.46 9.81 -1.21
CA LEU A 256 -13.87 11.05 -1.73
C LEU A 256 -14.77 12.27 -1.52
N ASN A 257 -16.09 12.11 -1.66
CA ASN A 257 -17.07 13.19 -1.52
C ASN A 257 -17.51 13.45 -0.05
N ASN A 258 -16.97 12.72 0.92
CA ASN A 258 -17.41 12.74 2.33
C ASN A 258 -18.88 12.34 2.54
N GLU A 259 -19.39 11.41 1.73
CA GLU A 259 -20.78 10.94 1.73
C GLU A 259 -20.95 9.57 2.40
N VAL A 260 -19.92 9.05 3.07
CA VAL A 260 -20.00 7.77 3.78
C VAL A 260 -20.90 7.93 5.01
N SER A 261 -22.10 7.35 4.95
CA SER A 261 -23.13 7.52 5.99
C SER A 261 -22.77 6.78 7.28
N LYS A 262 -23.11 7.34 8.45
CA LYS A 262 -22.93 6.75 9.79
C LYS A 262 -23.69 5.45 10.08
N LYS A 263 -24.43 4.89 9.11
CA LYS A 263 -25.19 3.63 9.29
C LYS A 263 -24.34 2.45 8.80
N SER A 264 -23.66 1.77 9.72
CA SER A 264 -22.89 0.55 9.44
C SER A 264 -23.78 -0.58 8.91
N PRO A 265 -23.37 -1.29 7.84
CA PRO A 265 -23.73 -2.69 7.65
C PRO A 265 -22.81 -3.56 8.51
N SER A 266 -23.38 -4.56 9.20
CA SER A 266 -22.61 -5.55 9.96
C SER A 266 -21.71 -6.37 9.04
N LEU A 267 -20.39 -6.36 9.29
CA LEU A 267 -19.43 -7.23 8.61
C LEU A 267 -19.69 -8.71 9.00
N SER A 268 -20.14 -9.52 8.04
CA SER A 268 -20.09 -10.98 8.16
C SER A 268 -18.68 -11.47 7.78
N LYS A 269 -18.12 -12.36 8.61
CA LYS A 269 -16.82 -13.01 8.37
C LYS A 269 -16.92 -13.87 7.10
N ILE A 270 -16.21 -13.50 6.03
CA ILE A 270 -16.02 -14.35 4.86
C ILE A 270 -14.58 -14.86 4.87
N THR A 271 -14.41 -16.13 5.24
CA THR A 271 -13.18 -16.90 5.05
C THR A 271 -13.21 -17.52 3.66
N GLY A 272 -12.57 -16.89 2.67
CA GLY A 272 -12.38 -17.43 1.33
C GLY A 272 -10.91 -17.73 1.08
N GLN A 273 -10.58 -19.00 0.87
CA GLN A 273 -9.23 -19.47 0.56
C GLN A 273 -9.02 -19.33 -0.96
N VAL A 274 -8.12 -18.45 -1.39
CA VAL A 274 -7.78 -18.25 -2.81
C VAL A 274 -6.64 -19.19 -3.19
N THR A 275 -6.86 -20.01 -4.22
CA THR A 275 -5.81 -20.84 -4.84
C THR A 275 -5.70 -20.46 -6.30
N SER A 276 -4.49 -20.11 -6.76
CA SER A 276 -4.22 -19.82 -8.17
C SER A 276 -3.37 -20.93 -8.80
N GLY A 277 -3.85 -21.41 -9.94
CA GLY A 277 -3.24 -22.47 -10.75
C GLY A 277 -2.18 -21.94 -11.72
N LYS A 278 -1.36 -22.87 -12.21
CA LYS A 278 -0.10 -22.70 -12.95
C LYS A 278 -0.15 -21.68 -14.11
N SER A 279 0.87 -20.82 -14.15
CA SER A 279 1.04 -19.75 -15.15
C SER A 279 2.17 -20.05 -16.16
N ARG A 280 2.03 -19.56 -17.40
CA ARG A 280 3.01 -19.66 -18.51
C ARG A 280 3.48 -18.26 -18.94
N LYS A 281 4.75 -18.17 -19.36
CA LYS A 281 5.54 -16.95 -19.62
C LYS A 281 5.04 -16.11 -20.82
N LEU A 282 5.13 -14.78 -20.72
CA LEU A 282 5.34 -13.85 -21.84
C LEU A 282 6.11 -12.61 -21.35
N GLY A 283 7.12 -12.17 -22.08
CA GLY A 283 7.90 -10.95 -21.81
C GLY A 283 7.75 -9.93 -22.93
N LYS A 284 7.77 -8.64 -22.58
CA LYS A 284 8.11 -7.52 -23.49
C LYS A 284 8.78 -6.37 -22.71
N HIS A 285 9.81 -5.81 -23.35
CA HIS A 285 10.79 -4.83 -22.85
C HIS A 285 10.25 -3.39 -22.88
N TYR A 286 10.74 -2.53 -21.97
CA TYR A 286 10.65 -1.07 -22.07
C TYR A 286 12.03 -0.44 -21.86
N ILE A 287 12.40 0.50 -22.75
CA ILE A 287 13.65 1.27 -22.70
C ILE A 287 13.35 2.65 -22.10
N MET A 288 13.99 2.99 -20.98
CA MET A 288 13.95 4.33 -20.37
C MET A 288 15.24 5.10 -20.69
N ARG A 289 15.14 6.24 -21.38
CA ARG A 289 16.26 7.19 -21.55
C ARG A 289 16.34 8.14 -20.34
N ARG A 290 17.57 8.51 -19.97
CA ARG A 290 17.92 9.33 -18.78
C ARG A 290 16.94 10.48 -18.53
N CYS A 291 16.19 10.38 -17.45
CA CYS A 291 15.52 11.50 -16.78
C CYS A 291 16.14 11.66 -15.39
N ARG A 292 16.33 12.89 -14.91
CA ARG A 292 16.73 13.12 -13.51
C ARG A 292 15.55 12.71 -12.63
N ILE A 293 15.68 11.58 -11.95
CA ILE A 293 14.69 11.09 -10.98
C ILE A 293 14.79 11.98 -9.74
N ASP A 294 13.67 12.52 -9.26
CA ASP A 294 13.63 13.23 -7.98
C ASP A 294 13.57 12.19 -6.85
N LEU A 295 14.74 11.86 -6.30
CA LEU A 295 14.89 10.90 -5.19
C LEU A 295 14.19 11.34 -3.89
N ARG A 296 13.58 12.53 -3.84
CA ARG A 296 12.84 13.02 -2.67
C ARG A 296 11.44 12.39 -2.53
N SER A 297 10.94 11.73 -3.57
CA SER A 297 9.64 11.06 -3.57
C SER A 297 9.77 9.59 -3.96
N ILE A 298 9.30 8.69 -3.10
CA ILE A 298 9.25 7.24 -3.31
C ILE A 298 7.81 6.85 -3.62
N TYR A 299 7.63 6.01 -4.64
CA TYR A 299 6.34 5.47 -4.99
C TYR A 299 6.34 3.97 -4.69
N VAL A 300 5.36 3.50 -3.93
CA VAL A 300 5.30 2.12 -3.44
C VAL A 300 4.05 1.46 -3.99
N SER A 301 4.21 0.28 -4.60
CA SER A 301 3.12 -0.64 -4.94
C SER A 301 3.07 -1.72 -3.86
N CYS A 302 1.93 -1.85 -3.19
CA CYS A 302 1.69 -2.77 -2.09
C CYS A 302 0.54 -3.73 -2.45
N CYS A 303 0.72 -5.03 -2.32
CA CYS A 303 -0.36 -6.01 -2.47
C CYS A 303 -0.69 -6.67 -1.12
#